data_AF-A0A7J4RA50-F1
#
_entry.id   AF-A0A7J4RA50-F1
#
_cell.length_a   1.000
_cell.length_b   1.000
_cell.length_c   1.000
_cell.angle_alpha   90.00
_cell.angle_beta   90.00
_cell.angle_gamma   90.00
#
_symmetry.space_group_name_H-M   'P 1'
#
loop_
_entity.id
_entity.type
_entity.pdbx_description
1 polymer ?
#
loop_
_entity_poly.entity_id
_entity_poly.type
_entity_poly.pdbx_seq_one_letter_code
_entity_poly.pdbx_strand_id
1 'polypeptide(L)'
;MADDLDERLSRLLPGGKGLWIPMDHGISGYPEKGLENMDGLVESCISAGADAIVLQKGVLTHQVQRTQWKNFVMHASVSTVHGGERSGTKVLVGNAREALKRGASALSCQINLGDDMEYKMIESAGSLTSSAFEHNIP
;
A
#
# COMPACT_ATOMS: atom_id res chain seq x y z
N MET A 1 -8.91 10.65 18.37
CA MET A 1 -9.19 9.23 18.63
C MET A 1 -8.63 8.46 17.45
N ALA A 2 -8.02 7.29 17.67
CA ALA A 2 -7.59 6.46 16.54
C ALA A 2 -8.87 5.96 15.85
N ASP A 3 -8.96 6.11 14.54
CA ASP A 3 -10.14 5.64 13.81
C ASP A 3 -10.22 4.11 13.96
N ASP A 4 -11.41 3.61 14.30
CA ASP A 4 -11.67 2.17 14.36
C ASP A 4 -11.76 1.55 12.95
N LEU A 5 -11.90 0.22 12.89
CA LEU A 5 -11.89 -0.53 11.64
C LEU A 5 -13.01 -0.07 10.69
N ASP A 6 -14.22 0.16 11.22
CA ASP A 6 -15.40 0.51 10.44
C ASP A 6 -15.29 1.94 9.89
N GLU A 7 -14.73 2.87 10.66
CA GLU A 7 -14.43 4.22 10.20
C GLU A 7 -13.43 4.22 9.04
N ARG A 8 -12.37 3.40 9.12
CA ARG A 8 -11.37 3.27 8.04
C ARG A 8 -12.02 2.72 6.78
N LEU A 9 -12.78 1.63 6.90
CA LEU A 9 -13.47 1.00 5.77
C LEU A 9 -14.48 1.96 5.14
N SER A 10 -15.26 2.69 5.93
CA SER A 10 -16.25 3.65 5.43
C SER A 10 -15.62 4.80 4.63
N ARG A 11 -14.40 5.23 4.98
CA ARG A 11 -13.64 6.23 4.21
C ARG A 11 -13.02 5.67 2.94
N LEU A 12 -12.51 4.45 2.98
CA LEU A 12 -11.86 3.80 1.83
C LEU A 12 -12.87 3.28 0.80
N LEU A 13 -14.07 2.93 1.25
CA LEU A 13 -15.16 2.36 0.46
C LEU A 13 -16.48 3.08 0.78
N PRO A 14 -16.63 4.37 0.45
CA PRO A 14 -17.88 5.10 0.67
C PRO A 14 -19.07 4.41 -0.01
N GLY A 15 -20.09 4.07 0.78
CA GLY A 15 -21.25 3.31 0.29
C GLY A 15 -20.90 1.90 -0.21
N GLY A 16 -19.78 1.33 0.24
CA GLY A 16 -19.29 0.00 -0.13
C GLY A 16 -18.51 -0.06 -1.45
N LYS A 17 -18.15 1.08 -2.05
CA LYS A 17 -17.37 1.16 -3.29
C LYS A 17 -16.28 2.23 -3.15
N GLY A 18 -15.18 2.12 -3.89
CA GLY A 18 -14.15 3.15 -3.89
C GLY A 18 -13.32 3.19 -5.18
N LEU A 19 -12.85 4.38 -5.53
CA LEU A 19 -11.85 4.65 -6.55
C LEU A 19 -10.45 4.64 -5.92
N TRP A 20 -9.70 3.57 -6.18
CA TRP A 20 -8.38 3.36 -5.59
C TRP A 20 -7.29 3.55 -6.65
N ILE A 21 -6.29 4.37 -6.35
CA ILE A 21 -5.20 4.68 -7.28
C ILE A 21 -3.90 4.03 -6.78
N PRO A 22 -3.42 2.95 -7.44
CA PRO A 22 -2.15 2.33 -7.08
C PRO A 22 -0.95 3.08 -7.66
N MET A 23 0.01 3.43 -6.81
CA MET A 23 1.22 4.21 -7.16
C MET A 23 2.49 3.64 -6.51
N ASP A 24 2.52 2.33 -6.23
CA ASP A 24 3.60 1.63 -5.53
C ASP A 24 4.68 1.05 -6.46
N HIS A 25 4.41 0.99 -7.77
CA HIS A 25 5.24 0.38 -8.80
C HIS A 25 6.62 1.04 -9.00
N GLY A 26 6.80 2.29 -8.57
CA GLY A 26 8.08 2.99 -8.66
C GLY A 26 9.25 2.21 -8.06
N ILE A 27 9.08 1.52 -6.93
CA ILE A 27 10.16 0.71 -6.35
C ILE A 27 10.48 -0.56 -7.15
N SER A 28 9.51 -1.08 -7.91
CA SER A 28 9.66 -2.32 -8.65
C SER A 28 10.36 -2.12 -9.98
N GLY A 29 10.11 -1.01 -10.68
CA GLY A 29 10.58 -0.78 -12.05
C GLY A 29 11.42 0.48 -12.26
N TYR A 30 11.79 1.23 -11.21
CA TYR A 30 12.43 2.54 -11.33
C TYR A 30 13.50 2.61 -12.44
N PRO A 31 13.47 3.66 -13.30
CA PRO A 31 12.52 4.77 -13.33
C PRO A 31 11.18 4.43 -13.99
N GLU A 32 10.09 4.99 -13.43
CA GLU A 32 8.73 4.82 -13.94
C GLU A 32 8.16 6.14 -14.47
N LYS A 33 7.70 6.13 -15.73
CA LYS A 33 7.16 7.31 -16.40
C LYS A 33 5.86 7.75 -15.74
N GLY A 34 5.77 9.02 -15.38
CA GLY A 34 4.62 9.61 -14.68
C GLY A 34 4.78 9.67 -13.15
N LEU A 35 5.77 9.00 -12.57
CA LEU A 35 6.07 9.06 -11.13
C LEU A 35 7.24 10.00 -10.80
N GLU A 36 7.71 10.81 -11.75
CA GLU A 36 8.82 11.75 -11.54
C GLU A 36 8.43 12.88 -10.56
N ASN A 37 7.14 13.25 -10.51
CA ASN A 37 6.59 14.23 -9.58
C ASN A 37 5.44 13.61 -8.75
N MET A 38 5.82 12.80 -7.76
CA MET A 38 4.86 12.14 -6.87
C MET A 38 3.98 13.11 -6.09
N ASP A 39 4.52 14.25 -5.65
CA ASP A 39 3.77 15.23 -4.84
C ASP A 39 2.59 15.81 -5.62
N GLY A 40 2.85 16.29 -6.84
CA GLY A 40 1.80 16.85 -7.70
C GLY A 40 0.78 15.80 -8.15
N LEU A 41 1.23 14.57 -8.40
CA LEU A 41 0.34 13.47 -8.79
C LEU A 41 -0.59 13.07 -7.64
N VAL A 42 -0.07 12.94 -6.42
CA VAL A 42 -0.87 12.65 -5.22
C VAL A 42 -1.89 13.77 -4.95
N GLU A 43 -1.49 15.04 -5.04
CA GLU A 43 -2.43 16.17 -4.90
C GLU A 43 -3.54 16.16 -5.96
N SER A 44 -3.18 15.82 -7.20
CA SER A 44 -4.13 15.73 -8.30
C SER A 44 -5.14 14.61 -8.06
N CYS A 45 -4.70 13.43 -7.59
CA CYS A 45 -5.58 12.33 -7.24
C CYS A 45 -6.53 12.68 -6.09
N ILE A 46 -6.02 13.31 -5.02
CA ILE A 46 -6.84 13.76 -3.89
C ILE A 46 -7.88 14.78 -4.37
N SER A 47 -7.47 15.77 -5.16
CA SER A 47 -8.36 16.82 -5.67
C SER A 47 -9.39 16.30 -6.66
N ALA A 48 -9.08 15.23 -7.39
CA ALA A 48 -9.99 14.55 -8.29
C ALA A 48 -11.00 13.63 -7.58
N GLY A 49 -10.89 13.47 -6.26
CA GLY A 49 -11.81 12.67 -5.45
C GLY A 49 -11.48 11.18 -5.42
N ALA A 50 -10.20 10.80 -5.50
CA ALA A 50 -9.79 9.42 -5.20
C ALA A 50 -10.16 9.06 -3.76
N ASP A 51 -10.67 7.84 -3.54
CA ASP A 51 -11.06 7.36 -2.21
C ASP A 51 -9.87 6.77 -1.45
N ALA A 52 -8.89 6.21 -2.18
CA ALA A 52 -7.67 5.66 -1.60
C ALA A 52 -6.48 5.79 -2.57
N ILE A 53 -5.28 5.94 -2.03
CA ILE A 53 -4.03 5.89 -2.80
C ILE A 53 -3.10 4.86 -2.17
N VAL A 54 -2.62 3.91 -2.99
CA VAL A 54 -1.69 2.86 -2.55
C VAL A 54 -0.26 3.32 -2.78
N LEU A 55 0.56 3.33 -1.72
CA LEU A 55 1.94 3.81 -1.75
C LEU A 55 2.89 2.88 -1.01
N GLN A 56 4.15 2.89 -1.44
CA GLN A 56 5.24 2.29 -0.66
C GLN A 56 5.48 3.06 0.64
N LYS A 57 5.89 2.34 1.69
CA LYS A 57 6.00 2.84 3.07
C LYS A 57 6.76 4.16 3.24
N GLY A 58 7.82 4.39 2.45
CA GLY A 58 8.61 5.63 2.50
C GLY A 58 7.84 6.84 1.95
N VAL A 59 7.30 6.70 0.74
CA VAL A 59 6.50 7.76 0.08
C VAL A 59 5.24 8.05 0.90
N LEU A 60 4.57 7.01 1.41
CA LEU A 60 3.40 7.17 2.26
C LEU A 60 3.68 8.08 3.47
N THR A 61 4.78 7.84 4.19
CA THR A 61 5.14 8.68 5.35
C THR A 61 5.32 10.15 4.96
N HIS A 62 5.96 10.40 3.82
CA HIS A 62 6.13 11.76 3.31
C HIS A 62 4.78 12.41 2.95
N GLN A 63 3.91 11.70 2.22
CA GLN A 63 2.62 12.23 1.78
C GLN A 63 1.64 12.45 2.95
N VAL A 64 1.63 11.57 3.95
CA VAL A 64 0.83 11.76 5.18
C VAL A 64 1.22 13.07 5.87
N GLN A 65 2.52 13.32 6.05
CA GLN A 65 3.00 14.54 6.69
C GLN A 65 2.65 15.80 5.89
N ARG A 66 2.73 15.72 4.56
CA ARG A 66 2.54 16.86 3.67
C ARG A 66 1.07 17.21 3.46
N THR A 67 0.23 16.22 3.22
CA THR A 67 -1.18 16.41 2.82
C THR A 67 -2.15 16.35 4.01
N GLN A 68 -1.75 15.71 5.11
CA GLN A 68 -2.63 15.33 6.22
C GLN A 68 -3.84 14.47 5.79
N TRP A 69 -3.82 13.95 4.55
CA TRP A 69 -4.86 13.10 4.02
C TRP A 69 -4.74 11.69 4.62
N LYS A 70 -5.87 11.11 5.00
CA LYS A 70 -5.89 9.90 5.81
C LYS A 70 -5.99 8.61 5.00
N ASN A 71 -6.45 8.65 3.76
CA ASN A 71 -6.83 7.44 3.02
C ASN A 71 -5.67 6.82 2.21
N PHE A 72 -4.46 6.84 2.78
CA PHE A 72 -3.33 6.13 2.20
C PHE A 72 -3.33 4.65 2.61
N VAL A 73 -3.02 3.78 1.65
CA VAL A 73 -2.85 2.33 1.84
C VAL A 73 -1.37 2.01 1.72
N MET A 74 -0.79 1.37 2.74
CA MET A 74 0.63 0.98 2.70
C MET A 74 0.79 -0.32 1.93
N HIS A 75 1.48 -0.28 0.78
CA HIS A 75 1.94 -1.50 0.13
C HIS A 75 3.13 -2.09 0.91
N ALA A 76 2.98 -3.32 1.37
CA ALA A 76 3.87 -3.97 2.32
C ALA A 76 4.71 -5.09 1.69
N SER A 77 4.63 -5.30 0.37
CA SER A 77 5.43 -6.29 -0.34
C SER A 77 6.19 -5.68 -1.52
N VAL A 78 7.39 -6.16 -1.81
CA VAL A 78 8.23 -5.63 -2.90
C VAL A 78 8.95 -6.75 -3.61
N SER A 79 9.10 -6.59 -4.91
CA SER A 79 10.13 -7.23 -5.75
C SER A 79 10.61 -6.17 -6.74
N THR A 80 11.75 -6.39 -7.39
CA THR A 80 12.26 -5.45 -8.39
C THR A 80 12.62 -6.18 -9.68
N VAL A 81 12.60 -5.47 -10.80
CA VAL A 81 13.07 -5.99 -12.10
C VAL A 81 14.53 -6.46 -12.06
N HIS A 82 15.30 -6.01 -11.07
CA HIS A 82 16.69 -6.40 -10.86
C HIS A 82 16.85 -7.68 -10.02
N GLY A 83 15.76 -8.32 -9.59
CA GLY A 83 15.78 -9.55 -8.79
C GLY A 83 16.24 -10.81 -9.52
N GLY A 84 16.67 -10.72 -10.79
CA GLY A 84 17.05 -11.85 -11.62
C GLY A 84 15.88 -12.83 -11.82
N GLU A 85 16.14 -14.12 -11.63
CA GLU A 85 15.11 -15.19 -11.65
C GLU A 85 14.00 -14.97 -10.61
N ARG A 86 14.26 -14.17 -9.57
CA ARG A 86 13.29 -13.85 -8.50
C ARG A 86 12.68 -12.46 -8.64
N SER A 87 12.75 -11.84 -9.82
CA SER A 87 12.14 -10.53 -10.07
C SER A 87 10.62 -10.51 -9.85
N GLY A 88 9.96 -11.66 -10.00
CA GLY A 88 8.54 -11.86 -9.67
C GLY A 88 8.26 -12.16 -8.19
N THR A 89 9.26 -12.56 -7.41
CA THR A 89 9.06 -12.99 -6.02
C THR A 89 8.91 -11.80 -5.08
N LYS A 90 7.67 -11.48 -4.69
CA LYS A 90 7.36 -10.43 -3.71
C LYS A 90 7.79 -10.87 -2.31
N VAL A 91 8.49 -10.00 -1.60
CA VAL A 91 8.87 -10.22 -0.20
C VAL A 91 8.20 -9.18 0.70
N LEU A 92 7.86 -9.57 1.92
CA LEU A 92 7.27 -8.66 2.89
C LEU A 92 8.32 -7.65 3.38
N VAL A 93 7.96 -6.37 3.38
CA VAL A 93 8.82 -5.25 3.81
C VAL A 93 8.18 -4.38 4.88
N GLY A 94 7.04 -4.77 5.44
CA GLY A 94 6.34 -4.05 6.49
C GLY A 94 5.26 -4.89 7.17
N ASN A 95 4.69 -4.35 8.24
CA ASN A 95 3.61 -4.98 9.02
C ASN A 95 2.58 -3.95 9.48
N ALA A 96 1.51 -4.40 10.13
CA ALA A 96 0.42 -3.54 10.58
C ALA A 96 0.85 -2.46 11.58
N ARG A 97 1.69 -2.84 12.55
CA ARG A 97 2.22 -1.89 13.54
C ARG A 97 3.00 -0.75 12.88
N GLU A 98 3.81 -1.07 11.89
CA GLU A 98 4.55 -0.07 11.11
C GLU A 98 3.62 0.81 10.29
N ALA A 99 2.63 0.22 9.59
CA ALA A 99 1.62 0.96 8.84
C ALA A 99 0.90 2.01 9.68
N LEU A 100 0.41 1.62 10.86
CA LEU A 100 -0.27 2.54 11.78
C LEU A 100 0.65 3.69 12.22
N LYS A 101 1.91 3.40 12.57
CA LYS A 101 2.90 4.44 12.93
C LYS A 101 3.20 5.41 11.80
N ARG A 102 3.12 4.95 10.55
CA ARG A 102 3.33 5.78 9.35
C ARG A 102 2.08 6.55 8.93
N GLY A 103 0.93 6.32 9.58
CA GLY A 103 -0.33 7.00 9.29
C GLY A 103 -1.17 6.35 8.19
N ALA A 104 -0.91 5.08 7.85
CA ALA A 104 -1.72 4.37 6.87
C ALA A 104 -3.12 4.04 7.41
N SER A 105 -4.11 4.08 6.51
CA SER A 105 -5.48 3.64 6.80
C SER A 105 -5.68 2.14 6.61
N ALA A 106 -4.92 1.52 5.69
CA ALA A 106 -4.98 0.08 5.37
C ALA A 106 -3.62 -0.46 4.90
N LEU A 107 -3.54 -1.77 4.74
CA LEU A 107 -2.41 -2.52 4.17
C LEU A 107 -2.76 -3.09 2.80
N SER A 108 -1.75 -3.32 1.98
CA SER A 108 -1.85 -4.19 0.81
C SER A 108 -0.57 -5.00 0.63
N CYS A 109 -0.69 -6.17 0.02
CA CYS A 109 0.43 -6.95 -0.46
C CYS A 109 0.04 -7.61 -1.79
N GLN A 110 1.04 -8.13 -2.50
CA GLN A 110 0.86 -8.76 -3.81
C GLN A 110 1.35 -10.20 -3.76
N ILE A 111 0.58 -11.07 -4.41
CA ILE A 111 0.97 -12.43 -4.75
C ILE A 111 0.99 -12.49 -6.27
N ASN A 112 2.12 -12.89 -6.85
CA ASN A 112 2.21 -13.19 -8.27
C ASN A 112 1.88 -14.67 -8.48
N LEU A 113 0.66 -14.94 -8.95
CA LEU A 113 0.20 -16.30 -9.23
C LEU A 113 1.01 -16.91 -10.38
N GLY A 114 1.46 -18.15 -10.21
CA GLY A 114 2.29 -18.88 -11.15
C GLY A 114 3.79 -18.61 -11.05
N ASP A 115 4.24 -17.75 -10.14
CA ASP A 115 5.68 -17.61 -9.81
C ASP A 115 6.15 -18.86 -9.05
N ASP A 116 7.39 -19.31 -9.30
CA ASP A 116 7.97 -20.49 -8.63
C ASP A 116 7.97 -20.36 -7.09
N MET A 117 7.92 -19.12 -6.58
CA MET A 117 7.90 -18.80 -5.16
C MET A 117 6.51 -18.32 -4.68
N GLU A 118 5.42 -18.60 -5.41
CA GLU A 118 4.04 -18.24 -5.03
C GLU A 118 3.71 -18.67 -3.59
N TYR A 119 4.07 -19.89 -3.20
CA TYR A 119 3.82 -20.40 -1.85
C TYR A 119 4.45 -19.52 -0.75
N LYS A 120 5.61 -18.89 -1.00
CA LYS A 120 6.24 -17.93 -0.07
C LYS A 120 5.51 -16.60 -0.03
N MET A 121 4.96 -16.15 -1.16
CA MET A 121 4.12 -14.95 -1.19
C MET A 121 2.80 -15.17 -0.44
N ILE A 122 2.19 -16.36 -0.56
CA ILE A 122 1.02 -16.76 0.23
C ILE A 122 1.35 -16.78 1.74
N GLU A 123 2.47 -17.40 2.14
CA GLU A 123 2.95 -17.40 3.53
C GLU A 123 3.15 -15.97 4.07
N SER A 124 3.74 -15.09 3.24
CA SER A 124 3.94 -13.68 3.57
C SER A 124 2.62 -12.92 3.72
N ALA A 125 1.66 -13.15 2.82
CA ALA A 125 0.33 -12.57 2.89
C ALA A 125 -0.41 -13.02 4.16
N GLY A 126 -0.37 -14.32 4.49
CA GLY A 126 -0.99 -14.86 5.70
C GLY A 126 -0.40 -14.27 6.99
N SER A 127 0.92 -14.04 7.00
CA SER A 127 1.59 -13.34 8.11
C SER A 127 1.14 -11.89 8.23
N LEU A 128 0.99 -11.19 7.09
CA LEU A 128 0.54 -9.80 7.07
C LEU A 128 -0.93 -9.67 7.53
N THR A 129 -1.83 -10.54 7.06
CA THR A 129 -3.24 -10.51 7.46
C THR A 129 -3.43 -10.88 8.94
N SER A 130 -2.61 -11.78 9.48
CA SER A 130 -2.59 -12.07 10.92
C SER A 130 -2.20 -10.81 11.73
N SER A 131 -1.15 -10.12 11.28
CA SER A 131 -0.73 -8.85 11.88
C SER A 131 -1.81 -7.76 11.76
N ALA A 132 -2.50 -7.69 10.63
CA ALA A 132 -3.59 -6.74 10.38
C ALA A 132 -4.76 -6.96 11.34
N PHE A 133 -5.16 -8.22 11.52
CA PHE A 133 -6.20 -8.62 12.47
C PHE A 133 -5.86 -8.20 13.91
N GLU A 134 -4.64 -8.47 14.38
CA GLU A 134 -4.20 -8.08 15.73
C GLU A 134 -4.25 -6.56 15.99
N HIS A 135 -4.17 -5.75 14.93
CA HIS A 135 -4.05 -4.29 15.01
C HIS A 135 -5.31 -3.55 14.55
N ASN A 136 -6.40 -4.26 14.22
CA ASN A 136 -7.65 -3.69 13.70
C ASN A 136 -7.44 -2.73 12.53
N ILE A 137 -6.57 -3.12 11.58
CA ILE A 137 -6.34 -2.38 10.34
C ILE A 137 -6.81 -3.23 9.15
N PRO A 138 -7.51 -2.64 8.16
CA PRO A 138 -7.83 -3.31 6.91
C PRO A 138 -6.60 -3.75 6.13
#